data_AF-A0A3P3ZMA7-F1
#
_entry.id   AF-A0A3P3ZMA7-F1
#
_cell.length_a   1.000
_cell.length_b   1.000
_cell.length_c   1.000
_cell.angle_alpha   90.00
_cell.angle_beta   90.00
_cell.angle_gamma   90.00
#
_symmetry.space_group_name_H-M   'P 1'
#
loop_
_entity.id
_entity.type
_entity.pdbx_description
1 polymer ?
#
loop_
_entity_poly.entity_id
_entity_poly.type
_entity_poly.pdbx_seq_one_letter_code
_entity_poly.pdbx_strand_id
1 'polypeptide(L)'
;MSRNYLAARDLTENNDKSAIEQYQYLLQKTPNNPIVLNNLAYLYLETHNPQALATAQKAYQLAPRNPNIEDTLGWIYTRQGNPQKGLELLKPVATQMPDALDIQYHYAEALIQTGNKDQGRRILEELVNSPKDFPQKNEAKASLSHL
;
A
#
# COMPACT_ATOMS: atom_id res chain seq x y z
N MET A 1 -3.45 -12.09 -8.13
CA MET A 1 -2.27 -11.19 -8.09
C MET A 1 -2.80 -9.82 -7.70
N SER A 2 -2.41 -9.27 -6.54
CA SER A 2 -2.82 -7.94 -6.12
C SER A 2 -2.15 -6.87 -6.99
N ARG A 3 -2.77 -5.71 -7.17
CA ARG A 3 -2.27 -4.68 -8.11
C ARG A 3 -1.00 -4.00 -7.61
N ASN A 4 -0.75 -4.01 -6.30
CA ASN A 4 0.52 -3.60 -5.69
C ASN A 4 1.69 -4.48 -6.17
N TYR A 5 1.41 -5.76 -6.49
CA TYR A 5 2.39 -6.64 -7.13
C TYR A 5 2.75 -6.17 -8.54
N LEU A 6 1.84 -5.55 -9.31
CA LEU A 6 2.16 -5.02 -10.64
C LEU A 6 3.02 -3.75 -10.54
N ALA A 7 2.69 -2.83 -9.62
CA ALA A 7 3.52 -1.65 -9.38
C ALA A 7 4.92 -2.03 -8.84
N ALA A 8 4.99 -2.99 -7.91
CA ALA A 8 6.26 -3.53 -7.40
C ALA A 8 7.05 -4.30 -8.46
N ARG A 9 6.38 -5.05 -9.35
CA ARG A 9 7.01 -5.72 -10.49
C ARG A 9 7.58 -4.71 -11.48
N ASP A 10 6.83 -3.65 -11.80
CA ASP A 10 7.27 -2.58 -12.68
C ASP A 10 8.50 -1.84 -12.10
N LEU A 11 8.62 -1.73 -10.77
CA LEU A 11 9.83 -1.24 -10.08
C LEU A 11 11.03 -2.19 -10.28
N THR A 12 10.82 -3.50 -10.11
CA THR A 12 11.92 -4.48 -10.21
C THR A 12 12.40 -4.76 -11.63
N GLU A 13 11.54 -4.64 -12.62
CA GLU A 13 11.87 -4.99 -14.01
C GLU A 13 12.54 -3.84 -14.78
N ASN A 14 12.42 -2.58 -14.34
CA ASN A 14 12.74 -1.46 -15.22
C ASN A 14 13.19 -0.19 -14.47
N ASN A 15 14.43 -0.19 -13.95
CA ASN A 15 15.21 0.97 -13.45
C ASN A 15 14.36 2.21 -13.12
N ASP A 16 13.95 2.38 -11.84
CA ASP A 16 13.14 3.42 -11.16
C ASP A 16 12.79 4.73 -11.89
N LYS A 17 13.68 5.27 -12.73
CA LYS A 17 13.39 6.37 -13.65
C LYS A 17 12.34 6.03 -14.72
N SER A 18 12.05 4.75 -15.03
CA SER A 18 11.14 4.38 -16.13
C SER A 18 9.66 4.22 -15.75
N ALA A 19 9.32 3.73 -14.55
CA ALA A 19 7.92 3.44 -14.19
C ALA A 19 7.13 4.72 -13.86
N ILE A 20 7.70 5.62 -13.05
CA ILE A 20 7.09 6.90 -12.71
C ILE A 20 6.82 7.73 -13.97
N GLU A 21 7.79 7.81 -14.89
CA GLU A 21 7.65 8.54 -16.16
C GLU A 21 6.52 7.94 -17.03
N GLN A 22 6.38 6.62 -17.08
CA GLN A 22 5.28 5.96 -17.80
C GLN A 22 3.92 6.27 -17.20
N TYR A 23 3.78 6.19 -15.87
CA TYR A 23 2.52 6.54 -15.21
C TYR A 23 2.19 8.04 -15.34
N GLN A 24 3.20 8.92 -15.31
CA GLN A 24 3.02 10.34 -15.60
C GLN A 24 2.56 10.57 -17.04
N TYR A 25 3.16 9.87 -18.02
CA TYR A 25 2.71 9.92 -19.42
C TYR A 25 1.27 9.43 -19.59
N LEU A 26 0.91 8.32 -18.93
CA LEU A 26 -0.46 7.81 -18.92
C LEU A 26 -1.44 8.83 -18.33
N LEU A 27 -1.05 9.56 -17.28
CA LEU A 27 -1.87 10.63 -16.72
C LEU A 27 -2.02 11.82 -17.68
N GLN A 28 -1.03 12.13 -18.52
CA GLN A 28 -1.22 13.18 -19.55
C GLN A 28 -2.34 12.81 -20.53
N LYS A 29 -2.50 11.52 -20.84
CA LYS A 29 -3.58 10.99 -21.69
C LYS A 29 -4.89 10.78 -20.92
N THR A 30 -4.81 10.52 -19.62
CA THR A 30 -5.94 10.20 -18.74
C THR A 30 -5.89 10.95 -17.40
N PRO A 31 -6.04 12.30 -17.39
CA PRO A 31 -5.65 13.16 -16.25
C PRO A 31 -6.37 12.90 -14.91
N ASN A 32 -7.52 12.23 -14.95
CA ASN A 32 -8.35 11.91 -13.80
C ASN A 32 -8.65 10.41 -13.72
N ASN A 33 -7.75 9.56 -14.23
CA ASN A 33 -7.90 8.13 -14.06
C ASN A 33 -7.47 7.73 -12.62
N PRO A 34 -8.40 7.34 -11.74
CA PRO A 34 -8.09 7.04 -10.33
C PRO A 34 -7.14 5.84 -10.18
N ILE A 35 -7.22 4.90 -11.12
CA ILE A 35 -6.44 3.67 -11.16
C ILE A 35 -4.98 3.98 -11.51
N VAL A 36 -4.72 4.92 -12.43
CA VAL A 36 -3.36 5.39 -12.78
C VAL A 36 -2.79 6.26 -11.66
N LEU A 37 -3.60 7.18 -11.10
CA LEU A 37 -3.20 8.00 -9.95
C LEU A 37 -2.80 7.15 -8.75
N ASN A 38 -3.56 6.09 -8.46
CA ASN A 38 -3.25 5.19 -7.35
C ASN A 38 -1.88 4.52 -7.49
N ASN A 39 -1.60 3.96 -8.66
CA ASN A 39 -0.33 3.30 -8.91
C ASN A 39 0.83 4.29 -8.84
N LEU A 40 0.65 5.49 -9.39
CA LEU A 40 1.65 6.54 -9.27
C LEU A 40 1.89 6.96 -7.82
N ALA A 41 0.83 7.05 -7.01
CA ALA A 41 0.95 7.39 -5.60
C ALA A 41 1.71 6.32 -4.80
N TYR A 42 1.47 5.03 -5.11
CA TYR A 42 2.23 3.93 -4.53
C TYR A 42 3.71 4.01 -4.93
N LEU A 43 4.02 4.21 -6.21
CA LEU A 43 5.41 4.40 -6.67
C LEU A 43 6.07 5.60 -6.00
N TYR A 44 5.35 6.71 -5.84
CA TYR A 44 5.83 7.88 -5.10
C TYR A 44 6.11 7.57 -3.63
N LEU A 45 5.33 6.71 -2.98
CA LEU A 45 5.63 6.27 -1.61
C LEU A 45 6.94 5.50 -1.56
N GLU A 46 7.10 4.50 -2.42
CA GLU A 46 8.29 3.62 -2.47
C GLU A 46 9.57 4.40 -2.81
N THR A 47 9.45 5.44 -3.62
CA THR A 47 10.57 6.30 -4.03
C THR A 47 10.75 7.54 -3.14
N HIS A 48 10.04 7.61 -2.01
CA HIS A 48 10.07 8.75 -1.08
C HIS A 48 9.76 10.11 -1.72
N ASN A 49 8.97 10.11 -2.79
CA ASN A 49 8.51 11.33 -3.44
C ASN A 49 7.39 11.98 -2.61
N PRO A 50 7.50 13.28 -2.27
CA PRO A 50 6.52 13.98 -1.43
C PRO A 50 5.12 14.09 -2.08
N GLN A 51 4.99 13.86 -3.39
CA GLN A 51 3.72 13.87 -4.10
C GLN A 51 2.83 12.66 -3.80
N ALA A 52 3.32 11.62 -3.11
CA ALA A 52 2.58 10.38 -2.82
C ALA A 52 1.20 10.66 -2.22
N LEU A 53 1.16 11.43 -1.12
CA LEU A 53 -0.08 11.69 -0.40
C LEU A 53 -1.09 12.47 -1.25
N ALA A 54 -0.67 13.57 -1.87
CA ALA A 54 -1.56 14.39 -2.71
C ALA A 54 -2.12 13.58 -3.89
N THR A 55 -1.30 12.70 -4.48
CA THR A 55 -1.70 11.85 -5.61
C THR A 55 -2.70 10.78 -5.16
N ALA A 56 -2.47 10.12 -4.02
CA ALA A 56 -3.41 9.14 -3.45
C ALA A 56 -4.73 9.79 -3.03
N GLN A 57 -4.70 10.98 -2.44
CA GLN A 57 -5.91 11.73 -2.09
C GLN A 57 -6.74 12.06 -3.33
N LYS A 58 -6.10 12.47 -4.43
CA LYS A 58 -6.80 12.68 -5.71
C LYS A 58 -7.43 11.39 -6.23
N ALA A 59 -6.71 10.27 -6.18
CA ALA A 59 -7.26 8.97 -6.58
C ALA A 59 -8.50 8.60 -5.74
N TYR A 60 -8.42 8.77 -4.42
CA TYR A 60 -9.50 8.48 -3.48
C TYR A 60 -10.72 9.37 -3.70
N GLN A 61 -10.53 10.68 -3.96
CA GLN A 61 -11.63 11.59 -4.28
C GLN A 61 -12.40 11.18 -5.55
N LEU A 62 -11.69 10.64 -6.55
CA LEU A 62 -12.27 10.25 -7.83
C LEU A 62 -12.95 8.87 -7.78
N ALA A 63 -12.50 7.97 -6.90
CA ALA A 63 -13.07 6.64 -6.74
C ALA A 63 -13.06 6.21 -5.26
N PRO A 64 -13.89 6.85 -4.41
CA PRO A 64 -14.03 6.44 -3.01
C PRO A 64 -14.61 5.02 -2.97
N ARG A 65 -14.25 4.21 -1.97
CA ARG A 65 -14.64 2.79 -1.84
C ARG A 65 -14.00 1.83 -2.84
N ASN A 66 -13.02 2.28 -3.62
CA ASN A 66 -12.15 1.33 -4.32
C ASN A 66 -11.15 0.75 -3.31
N PRO A 67 -11.16 -0.57 -3.05
CA PRO A 67 -10.37 -1.16 -1.96
C PRO A 67 -8.87 -0.95 -2.14
N ASN A 68 -8.36 -1.00 -3.38
CA ASN A 68 -6.93 -0.77 -3.64
C ASN A 68 -6.51 0.69 -3.41
N ILE A 69 -7.45 1.62 -3.63
CA ILE A 69 -7.18 3.06 -3.44
C ILE A 69 -7.23 3.42 -1.97
N GLU A 70 -8.20 2.87 -1.25
CA GLU A 70 -8.27 2.97 0.21
C GLU A 70 -7.06 2.33 0.87
N ASP A 71 -6.61 1.17 0.39
CA ASP A 71 -5.37 0.53 0.82
C ASP A 71 -4.16 1.44 0.63
N THR A 72 -3.93 1.93 -0.58
CA THR A 72 -2.77 2.78 -0.90
C THR A 72 -2.77 4.06 -0.06
N LEU A 73 -3.91 4.76 0.03
CA LEU A 73 -4.01 5.97 0.83
C LEU A 73 -3.81 5.68 2.33
N GLY A 74 -4.41 4.59 2.83
CA GLY A 74 -4.24 4.15 4.20
C GLY A 74 -2.79 3.82 4.52
N TRP A 75 -2.11 3.12 3.60
CA TRP A 75 -0.70 2.78 3.74
C TRP A 75 0.20 4.01 3.76
N ILE A 76 -0.03 4.96 2.86
CA ILE A 76 0.70 6.24 2.85
C ILE A 76 0.52 6.98 4.17
N TYR A 77 -0.71 7.04 4.71
CA TYR A 77 -0.93 7.67 6.02
C TYR A 77 -0.15 6.99 7.14
N THR A 78 -0.17 5.66 7.19
CA THR A 78 0.62 4.88 8.16
C THR A 78 2.11 5.21 8.04
N ARG A 79 2.67 5.16 6.83
CA ARG A 79 4.10 5.42 6.58
C ARG A 79 4.51 6.88 6.84
N GLN A 80 3.58 7.83 6.76
CA GLN A 80 3.82 9.25 7.05
C GLN A 80 3.49 9.65 8.50
N GLY A 81 3.46 8.69 9.43
CA GLY A 81 3.26 8.98 10.86
C GLY A 81 1.83 9.38 11.23
N ASN A 82 0.84 9.05 10.40
CA ASN A 82 -0.59 9.21 10.67
C ASN A 82 -1.31 7.85 10.77
N PRO A 83 -0.86 6.92 11.63
CA PRO A 83 -1.36 5.54 11.64
C PRO A 83 -2.84 5.40 12.03
N GLN A 84 -3.42 6.33 12.81
CA GLN A 84 -4.87 6.33 13.06
C GLN A 84 -5.67 6.50 11.77
N LYS A 85 -5.32 7.49 10.93
CA LYS A 85 -5.99 7.68 9.62
C LYS A 85 -5.75 6.49 8.70
N GLY A 86 -4.55 5.92 8.74
CA GLY A 86 -4.23 4.69 8.03
C GLY A 86 -5.14 3.55 8.44
N LEU A 87 -5.27 3.30 9.74
CA LEU A 87 -6.10 2.23 10.28
C LEU A 87 -7.58 2.36 9.91
N GLU A 88 -8.13 3.58 9.90
CA GLU A 88 -9.52 3.86 9.50
C GLU A 88 -9.80 3.40 8.06
N LEU A 89 -8.85 3.59 7.15
CA LEU A 89 -8.96 3.17 5.74
C LEU A 89 -8.63 1.69 5.55
N LEU A 90 -7.60 1.19 6.23
CA LEU A 90 -7.07 -0.17 6.02
C LEU A 90 -7.96 -1.26 6.61
N LYS A 91 -8.58 -1.03 7.78
CA LYS A 91 -9.42 -2.01 8.46
C LYS A 91 -10.58 -2.55 7.59
N PRO A 92 -11.43 -1.71 6.96
CA PRO A 92 -12.52 -2.24 6.13
C PRO A 92 -12.00 -2.98 4.90
N VAL A 93 -10.91 -2.51 4.30
CA VAL A 93 -10.31 -3.13 3.11
C VAL A 93 -9.71 -4.50 3.44
N ALA A 94 -8.97 -4.62 4.55
CA ALA A 94 -8.43 -5.90 5.02
C ALA A 94 -9.53 -6.92 5.33
N THR A 95 -10.69 -6.45 5.80
CA THR A 95 -11.86 -7.32 6.04
C THR A 95 -12.47 -7.81 4.72
N GLN A 96 -12.50 -6.97 3.70
CA GLN A 96 -13.05 -7.31 2.38
C GLN A 96 -12.12 -8.20 1.56
N MET A 97 -10.81 -8.07 1.76
CA MET A 97 -9.76 -8.76 0.98
C MET A 97 -8.84 -9.57 1.91
N PRO A 98 -9.37 -10.61 2.59
CA PRO A 98 -8.58 -11.41 3.54
C PRO A 98 -7.39 -12.13 2.90
N ASP A 99 -7.50 -12.48 1.61
CA ASP A 99 -6.47 -13.21 0.86
C ASP A 99 -5.36 -12.30 0.28
N ALA A 100 -5.50 -10.97 0.37
CA ALA A 100 -4.54 -10.02 -0.15
C ALA A 100 -3.44 -9.74 0.89
N LEU A 101 -2.35 -10.51 0.81
CA LEU A 101 -1.29 -10.51 1.83
C LEU A 101 -0.61 -9.15 2.04
N ASP A 102 -0.46 -8.37 0.97
CA ASP A 102 0.04 -6.99 1.02
C ASP A 102 -0.89 -6.06 1.82
N ILE A 103 -2.21 -6.17 1.61
CA ILE A 103 -3.21 -5.40 2.35
C ILE A 103 -3.23 -5.81 3.83
N GLN A 104 -3.16 -7.12 4.11
CA GLN A 104 -3.08 -7.62 5.48
C GLN A 104 -1.82 -7.11 6.18
N TYR A 105 -0.69 -7.01 5.46
CA TYR A 105 0.53 -6.43 6.00
C TYR A 105 0.35 -4.95 6.36
N HIS A 106 -0.17 -4.12 5.45
CA HIS A 106 -0.43 -2.70 5.74
C HIS A 106 -1.34 -2.53 6.97
N TYR A 107 -2.39 -3.35 7.08
CA TYR A 107 -3.29 -3.34 8.21
C TYR A 107 -2.59 -3.74 9.52
N ALA A 108 -1.77 -4.79 9.51
CA ALA A 108 -1.00 -5.22 10.66
C ALA A 108 -0.03 -4.12 11.17
N GLU A 109 0.66 -3.45 10.26
CA GLU A 109 1.54 -2.32 10.58
C GLU A 109 0.77 -1.15 11.21
N ALA A 110 -0.39 -0.79 10.64
CA ALA A 110 -1.25 0.24 11.21
C ALA A 110 -1.75 -0.15 12.62
N LEU A 111 -2.12 -1.41 12.83
CA LEU A 111 -2.51 -1.92 14.16
C LEU A 111 -1.38 -1.77 15.17
N ILE A 112 -0.15 -2.16 14.80
CA ILE A 112 1.02 -2.06 15.67
C ILE A 112 1.30 -0.60 16.07
N GLN A 113 1.29 0.31 15.09
CA GLN A 113 1.59 1.72 15.30
C GLN A 113 0.48 2.45 16.08
N THR A 114 -0.76 1.96 16.04
CA THR A 114 -1.87 2.47 16.85
C THR A 114 -1.98 1.84 18.24
N GLY A 115 -1.09 0.92 18.61
CA GLY A 115 -1.04 0.27 19.92
C GLY A 115 -1.77 -1.07 20.01
N ASN A 116 -2.45 -1.51 18.95
CA ASN A 116 -3.12 -2.82 18.86
C ASN A 116 -2.11 -3.93 18.50
N LYS A 117 -0.99 -3.98 19.23
CA LYS A 117 0.18 -4.81 18.91
C LYS A 117 -0.13 -6.30 18.86
N ASP A 118 -0.97 -6.81 19.75
CA ASP A 118 -1.28 -8.25 19.80
C ASP A 118 -2.00 -8.73 18.54
N GLN A 119 -2.95 -7.93 18.04
CA GLN A 119 -3.66 -8.26 16.80
C GLN A 119 -2.72 -8.14 15.59
N GLY A 120 -1.91 -7.08 15.53
CA GLY A 120 -0.93 -6.90 14.46
C GLY A 120 0.12 -8.02 14.44
N ARG A 121 0.62 -8.45 15.61
CA ARG A 121 1.57 -9.58 15.74
C ARG A 121 1.00 -10.86 15.13
N ARG A 122 -0.23 -11.23 15.49
CA ARG A 122 -0.89 -12.44 14.96
C ARG A 122 -1.00 -12.42 13.44
N ILE A 123 -1.39 -11.30 12.86
CA ILE A 123 -1.47 -11.15 11.41
C ILE A 123 -0.07 -11.28 10.78
N LEU A 124 0.96 -10.64 11.34
CA LEU A 124 2.33 -10.79 10.84
C LEU A 124 2.83 -12.24 10.91
N GLU A 125 2.53 -12.98 11.99
CA GLU A 125 2.87 -14.40 12.11
C GLU A 125 2.23 -15.23 11.00
N GLU A 126 0.95 -15.02 10.69
CA GLU A 126 0.26 -15.68 9.59
C GLU A 126 0.90 -15.34 8.23
N LEU A 127 1.23 -14.07 8.01
CA LEU A 127 1.84 -13.60 6.76
C LEU A 127 3.24 -14.17 6.53
N VAL A 128 4.08 -14.21 7.57
CA VAL A 128 5.44 -14.73 7.49
C VAL A 128 5.44 -16.23 7.22
N ASN A 129 4.48 -16.96 7.81
CA ASN A 129 4.32 -18.41 7.63
C ASN A 129 3.58 -18.79 6.34
N SER A 130 2.95 -17.82 5.66
CA SER A 130 2.27 -18.08 4.38
C SER A 130 3.24 -18.64 3.34
N PRO A 131 2.87 -19.69 2.58
CA PRO A 131 3.71 -20.23 1.52
C PRO A 131 3.78 -19.30 0.30
N LYS A 132 2.81 -18.38 0.16
CA LYS A 132 2.77 -17.40 -0.93
C LYS A 132 3.78 -16.29 -0.67
N ASP A 133 4.37 -15.78 -1.75
CA ASP A 133 5.23 -14.61 -1.67
C ASP A 133 4.45 -13.31 -1.90
N PHE A 134 4.94 -12.22 -1.34
CA PHE A 134 4.39 -10.87 -1.51
C PHE A 134 5.49 -9.82 -1.26
N PRO A 135 5.38 -8.60 -1.83
CA PRO A 135 6.50 -7.66 -1.85
C PRO A 135 7.09 -7.35 -0.47
N GLN A 136 6.24 -7.15 0.53
CA GLN A 136 6.64 -6.76 1.89
C GLN A 136 6.96 -7.95 2.80
N LYS A 137 7.11 -9.18 2.28
CA LYS A 137 7.33 -10.36 3.14
C LYS A 137 8.56 -10.26 4.03
N ASN A 138 9.62 -9.64 3.54
CA ASN A 138 10.83 -9.41 4.35
C ASN A 138 10.63 -8.28 5.38
N GLU A 139 9.91 -7.22 5.03
CA GLU A 139 9.51 -6.18 5.99
C GLU A 139 8.62 -6.76 7.10
N ALA A 140 7.66 -7.62 6.76
CA ALA A 140 6.82 -8.32 7.72
C ALA A 140 7.64 -9.14 8.73
N LYS A 141 8.67 -9.86 8.27
CA LYS A 141 9.61 -10.60 9.15
C LYS A 141 10.38 -9.67 10.07
N ALA A 142 10.85 -8.54 9.54
CA ALA A 142 11.59 -7.55 10.32
C ALA A 142 10.70 -6.91 11.40
N SER A 143 9.49 -6.48 11.03
CA SER A 143 8.50 -5.94 11.96
C SER A 143 8.18 -6.93 13.07
N LEU A 144 7.93 -8.20 12.73
CA LEU A 144 7.61 -9.24 13.70
C LEU A 144 8.77 -9.48 14.69
N SER A 145 10.00 -9.39 14.22
CA SER A 145 11.21 -9.57 15.06
C SER A 145 11.44 -8.42 16.04
N HIS A 146 10.87 -7.24 15.80
CA HIS A 146 10.99 -6.06 16.65
C HIS A 146 9.83 -5.89 17.65
N LEU A 147 8.86 -6.81 17.65
CA LEU A 147 7.70 -6.81 18.57
C LEU A 147 7.95 -7.65 19.82
#